data_AF-A0A4Q5XGV3-F1
#
_entry.id   AF-A0A4Q5XGV3-F1
#
_cell.length_a   1.000
_cell.length_b   1.000
_cell.length_c   1.000
_cell.angle_alpha   90.00
_cell.angle_beta   90.00
_cell.angle_gamma   90.00
#
_symmetry.space_group_name_H-M   'P 1'
#
loop_
_entity.id
_entity.type
_entity.pdbx_description
1 polymer ?
#
loop_
_entity_poly.entity_id
_entity_poly.type
_entity_poly.pdbx_seq_one_letter_code
_entity_poly.pdbx_strand_id
1 'polypeptide(L)'
;MNRASFATRRFVLVLLQLAIVLLCSGSALAAGRIEWKSTAVKEREDKSWRLEVAIYMPRAPDVAHVPMKFEFQPTAYYARDMTDGDKLVEHTVPLTDRQSLIESVDVGFMDSGSGKIEARTRFSFKVTRAHGYEAGEYKVTIRDTRDGKMIGTAQTLKFQGENETIDRRAMVFASKGDKKKEEKKPEADKPAEEKQAAPAEDAAKEEAPAAEDKPEPTADDNAPPPVEGKPGGCGCKVAGGERGNGTAVAAALLGLALLVSRRRRA
;
A
#
# COMPACT_ATOMS: atom_id res chain seq x y z
N MET A 1 48.15 36.09 12.29
CA MET A 1 46.86 35.42 11.99
C MET A 1 46.62 34.31 13.01
N ASN A 2 45.60 34.48 13.87
CA ASN A 2 45.48 33.77 15.14
C ASN A 2 44.85 32.38 15.00
N ARG A 3 45.68 31.33 15.12
CA ARG A 3 45.26 29.90 15.15
C ARG A 3 44.15 29.61 16.19
N ALA A 4 44.09 30.38 17.27
CA ALA A 4 43.06 30.27 18.31
C ALA A 4 41.63 30.55 17.79
N SER A 5 41.47 31.50 16.87
CA SER A 5 40.16 31.88 16.30
C SER A 5 39.55 30.76 15.42
N PHE A 6 40.40 30.05 14.68
CA PHE A 6 39.99 28.93 13.84
C PHE A 6 39.56 27.71 14.66
N ALA A 7 40.26 27.42 15.77
CA ALA A 7 39.90 26.32 16.66
C ALA A 7 38.54 26.56 17.34
N THR A 8 38.25 27.78 17.79
CA THR A 8 36.97 28.13 18.41
C THR A 8 35.81 28.07 17.41
N ARG A 9 36.01 28.56 16.17
CA ARG A 9 34.98 28.46 15.12
C ARG A 9 34.66 27.01 14.74
N ARG A 10 35.68 26.15 14.61
CA ARG A 10 35.47 24.72 14.32
C ARG A 10 34.74 24.01 15.44
N PHE A 11 35.05 24.32 16.71
CA PHE A 11 34.36 23.73 17.85
C PHE A 11 32.88 24.14 17.92
N VAL A 12 32.57 25.41 17.65
CA VAL A 12 31.18 25.89 17.59
C VAL A 12 30.40 25.24 16.45
N LEU A 13 31.01 25.07 15.27
CA LEU A 13 30.37 24.40 14.15
C LEU A 13 30.09 22.91 14.43
N VAL A 14 31.01 22.21 15.11
CA VAL A 14 30.80 20.80 15.51
C VAL A 14 29.67 20.69 16.55
N LEU A 15 29.61 21.59 17.53
CA LEU A 15 28.51 21.64 18.50
C LEU A 15 27.17 21.95 17.84
N LEU A 16 27.15 22.85 16.85
CA LEU A 16 25.95 23.17 16.08
C LEU A 16 25.49 21.96 15.26
N GLN A 17 26.41 21.25 14.60
CA GLN A 17 26.08 20.02 13.86
C GLN A 17 25.56 18.91 14.78
N LEU A 18 26.18 18.72 15.95
CA LEU A 18 25.72 17.75 16.93
C LEU A 18 24.32 18.09 17.47
N ALA A 19 24.05 19.38 17.73
CA ALA A 19 22.74 19.84 18.16
C ALA A 19 21.68 19.62 17.08
N ILE A 20 22.01 19.87 15.80
CA ILE A 20 21.11 19.61 14.67
C ILE A 20 20.81 18.11 14.55
N VAL A 21 21.81 17.24 14.67
CA VAL A 21 21.59 15.78 14.63
C VAL A 21 20.70 15.32 15.79
N LEU A 22 20.89 15.85 17.00
CA LEU A 22 20.08 15.50 18.16
C LEU A 22 18.63 16.03 18.05
N LEU A 23 18.42 17.20 17.46
CA LEU A 23 17.09 17.79 17.25
C LEU A 23 16.33 17.15 16.07
N CYS A 24 17.04 16.62 15.07
CA CYS A 24 16.44 15.92 13.93
C CYS A 24 16.27 14.41 14.15
N SER A 25 16.75 13.87 15.27
CA SER A 25 16.55 12.47 15.64
C SER A 25 15.14 12.28 16.21
N GLY A 26 14.13 12.31 15.34
CA GLY A 26 12.74 12.03 15.69
C GLY A 26 12.63 10.64 16.35
N SER A 27 11.97 10.60 17.50
CA SER A 27 11.75 9.36 18.27
C SER A 27 10.82 8.44 17.49
N ALA A 28 11.37 7.55 16.66
CA ALA A 28 10.66 6.39 16.14
C ALA A 28 10.54 5.35 17.26
N LEU A 29 9.80 5.68 18.31
CA LEU A 29 9.45 4.73 19.38
C LEU A 29 8.34 3.84 18.87
N ALA A 30 8.73 2.81 18.12
CA ALA A 30 7.87 1.65 17.93
C ALA A 30 7.61 1.02 19.30
N ALA A 31 6.35 0.94 19.70
CA ALA A 31 6.00 0.25 20.93
C ALA A 31 6.10 -1.28 20.69
N GLY A 32 7.01 -1.95 21.38
CA GLY A 32 7.11 -3.41 21.32
C GLY A 32 7.90 -3.95 20.13
N ARG A 33 7.91 -5.28 20.00
CA ARG A 33 8.64 -6.05 18.98
C ARG A 33 7.72 -7.09 18.36
N ILE A 34 7.88 -7.30 17.06
CA ILE A 34 7.12 -8.29 16.30
C ILE A 34 8.11 -9.29 15.70
N GLU A 35 7.83 -10.58 15.87
CA GLU A 35 8.54 -11.66 15.21
C GLU A 35 7.56 -12.50 14.40
N TRP A 36 7.79 -12.60 13.10
CA TRP A 36 7.07 -13.55 12.27
C TRP A 36 7.79 -14.88 12.28
N LYS A 37 7.04 -15.98 12.35
CA LYS A 37 7.64 -17.33 12.27
C LYS A 37 8.29 -17.59 10.91
N SER A 38 7.66 -17.08 9.85
CA SER A 38 8.23 -17.11 8.50
C SER A 38 7.90 -15.81 7.78
N THR A 39 8.89 -15.26 7.09
CA THR A 39 8.72 -14.12 6.19
C THR A 39 8.29 -14.54 4.78
N ALA A 40 8.50 -15.81 4.42
CA ALA A 40 8.02 -16.41 3.18
C ALA A 40 6.94 -17.45 3.49
N VAL A 41 5.71 -17.19 3.08
CA VAL A 41 4.55 -18.02 3.42
C VAL A 41 4.00 -18.65 2.16
N LYS A 42 3.91 -19.98 2.15
CA LYS A 42 3.36 -20.74 1.03
C LYS A 42 1.84 -20.78 1.10
N GLU A 43 1.22 -20.59 -0.05
CA GLU A 43 -0.22 -20.80 -0.24
C GLU A 43 -0.55 -22.27 0.06
N ARG A 44 -1.63 -22.46 0.83
CA ARG A 44 -2.21 -23.76 1.10
C ARG A 44 -3.26 -24.09 0.02
N GLU A 45 -3.67 -25.35 -0.04
CA GLU A 45 -4.65 -25.86 -1.01
C GLU A 45 -5.99 -25.11 -0.99
N ASP A 46 -6.32 -24.46 0.13
CA ASP A 46 -7.53 -23.66 0.33
C ASP A 46 -7.41 -22.19 -0.14
N LYS A 47 -6.43 -21.89 -1.01
CA LYS A 47 -6.12 -20.54 -1.52
C LYS A 47 -5.92 -19.52 -0.41
N SER A 48 -5.18 -19.93 0.62
CA SER A 48 -4.94 -19.12 1.79
C SER A 48 -3.53 -19.23 2.34
N TRP A 49 -3.11 -18.18 3.03
CA TRP A 49 -1.83 -18.13 3.73
C TRP A 49 -2.10 -18.11 5.23
N ARG A 50 -1.40 -18.98 5.96
CA ARG A 50 -1.45 -18.99 7.43
C ARG A 50 -0.26 -18.21 7.97
N LEU A 51 -0.56 -17.07 8.58
CA LEU A 51 0.44 -16.21 9.18
C LEU A 51 0.56 -16.56 10.66
N GLU A 52 1.79 -16.79 11.12
CA GLU A 52 2.11 -17.03 12.53
C GLU A 52 3.01 -15.90 13.02
N VAL A 53 2.54 -15.17 14.03
CA VAL A 53 3.21 -13.99 14.55
C VAL A 53 3.30 -14.05 16.08
N ALA A 54 4.45 -13.61 16.59
CA ALA A 54 4.69 -13.39 18.00
C ALA A 54 4.81 -11.88 18.25
N ILE A 55 3.98 -11.37 19.14
CA ILE A 55 3.96 -9.96 19.51
C ILE A 55 4.48 -9.83 20.94
N TYR A 56 5.42 -8.91 21.14
CA TYR A 56 6.01 -8.57 22.43
C TYR A 56 5.76 -7.10 22.71
N MET A 57 4.92 -6.81 23.68
CA MET A 57 4.64 -5.44 24.10
C MET A 57 5.61 -5.03 25.23
N PRO A 58 5.92 -3.73 25.37
CA PRO A 58 6.80 -3.26 26.43
C PRO A 58 6.18 -3.41 27.83
N ARG A 59 4.84 -3.47 27.89
CA ARG A 59 4.05 -3.68 29.09
C ARG A 59 2.86 -4.57 28.73
N ALA A 60 2.42 -5.40 29.69
CA ALA A 60 1.20 -6.18 29.55
C ALA A 60 -0.01 -5.25 29.33
N PRO A 61 -0.93 -5.61 28.43
CA PRO A 61 -2.15 -4.86 28.22
C PRO A 61 -3.05 -4.96 29.45
N ASP A 62 -3.99 -4.02 29.56
CA ASP A 62 -5.02 -3.99 30.60
C ASP A 62 -6.15 -5.01 30.37
N VAL A 63 -6.37 -5.36 29.11
CA VAL A 63 -7.40 -6.30 28.65
C VAL A 63 -6.78 -7.59 28.12
N ALA A 64 -7.50 -8.70 28.27
CA ALA A 64 -7.08 -10.00 27.77
C ALA A 64 -7.03 -10.08 26.24
N HIS A 65 -7.86 -9.28 25.57
CA HIS A 65 -8.08 -9.28 24.13
C HIS A 65 -7.91 -7.86 23.60
N VAL A 66 -6.92 -7.66 22.71
CA VAL A 66 -6.61 -6.36 22.14
C VAL A 66 -6.91 -6.38 20.64
N PRO A 67 -7.84 -5.54 20.15
CA PRO A 67 -8.13 -5.44 18.73
C PRO A 67 -6.98 -4.74 18.00
N MET A 68 -6.30 -5.46 17.12
CA MET A 68 -5.19 -4.94 16.32
C MET A 68 -5.54 -4.91 14.83
N LYS A 69 -5.07 -3.87 14.13
CA LYS A 69 -5.17 -3.71 12.68
C LYS A 69 -3.86 -4.10 12.04
N PHE A 70 -3.93 -5.05 11.12
CA PHE A 70 -2.84 -5.48 10.27
C PHE A 70 -3.01 -4.82 8.91
N GLU A 71 -2.17 -3.82 8.63
CA GLU A 71 -2.15 -3.10 7.36
C GLU A 71 -1.14 -3.76 6.42
N PHE A 72 -1.62 -4.45 5.39
CA PHE A 72 -0.82 -5.08 4.36
C PHE A 72 -0.77 -4.17 3.13
N GLN A 73 0.34 -3.46 2.96
CA GLN A 73 0.58 -2.66 1.76
C GLN A 73 1.27 -3.52 0.69
N PRO A 74 0.64 -3.82 -0.46
CA PRO A 74 1.31 -4.56 -1.53
C PRO A 74 2.43 -3.71 -2.14
N THR A 75 3.61 -4.30 -2.22
CA THR A 75 4.85 -3.67 -2.70
C THR A 75 5.39 -4.32 -3.96
N ALA A 76 5.13 -5.60 -4.17
CA ALA A 76 5.42 -6.29 -5.41
C ALA A 76 4.38 -7.36 -5.69
N TYR A 77 4.11 -7.59 -6.96
CA TYR A 77 3.22 -8.62 -7.46
C TYR A 77 4.03 -9.66 -8.21
N TYR A 78 3.74 -10.94 -7.98
CA TYR A 78 4.35 -12.03 -8.74
C TYR A 78 3.49 -12.30 -9.98
N ALA A 79 3.89 -11.72 -11.11
CA ALA A 79 3.21 -11.90 -12.38
C ALA A 79 3.69 -13.19 -13.07
N ARG A 80 2.74 -13.90 -13.67
CA ARG A 80 2.98 -15.09 -14.47
C ARG A 80 2.62 -14.76 -15.91
N ASP A 81 3.62 -14.49 -16.74
CA ASP A 81 3.40 -14.08 -18.12
C ASP A 81 3.76 -15.19 -19.10
N MET A 82 2.91 -15.37 -20.10
CA MET A 82 3.24 -16.18 -21.27
C MET A 82 3.90 -15.27 -22.31
N THR A 83 5.22 -15.38 -22.49
CA THR A 83 6.00 -14.51 -23.38
C THR A 83 6.56 -15.32 -24.54
N ASP A 84 6.15 -15.01 -25.79
CA ASP A 84 6.63 -15.51 -27.10
C ASP A 84 7.02 -17.01 -27.22
N GLY A 85 6.52 -17.85 -26.31
CA GLY A 85 6.70 -19.29 -26.27
C GLY A 85 5.65 -19.93 -25.35
N ASP A 86 5.63 -21.26 -25.30
CA ASP A 86 4.68 -22.04 -24.49
C ASP A 86 5.10 -22.17 -23.01
N LYS A 87 6.10 -21.40 -22.58
CA LYS A 87 6.61 -21.43 -21.20
C LYS A 87 6.08 -20.25 -20.42
N LEU A 88 5.61 -20.53 -19.22
CA LEU A 88 5.17 -19.53 -18.25
C LEU A 88 6.39 -18.98 -17.51
N VAL A 89 6.57 -17.67 -17.54
CA VAL A 89 7.70 -16.98 -16.88
C VAL A 89 7.16 -16.20 -15.69
N GLU A 90 7.66 -16.52 -14.50
CA GLU A 90 7.37 -15.76 -13.28
C GLU A 90 8.35 -14.59 -13.17
N HIS A 91 7.83 -13.37 -12.98
CA HIS A 91 8.65 -12.21 -12.71
C HIS A 91 7.98 -11.31 -11.66
N THR A 92 8.82 -10.57 -10.94
CA THR A 92 8.36 -9.68 -9.86
C THR A 92 8.13 -8.29 -10.42
N VAL A 93 6.89 -7.82 -10.36
CA VAL A 93 6.48 -6.47 -10.77
C VAL A 93 6.38 -5.60 -9.52
N PRO A 94 7.22 -4.57 -9.35
CA PRO A 94 7.08 -3.65 -8.24
C PRO A 94 5.77 -2.86 -8.37
N LEU A 95 5.03 -2.74 -7.28
CA LEU A 95 3.78 -1.99 -7.19
C LEU A 95 4.03 -0.71 -6.41
N THR A 96 3.58 0.42 -6.95
CA THR A 96 3.53 1.71 -6.24
C THR A 96 2.08 2.13 -6.04
N ASP A 97 1.83 2.90 -4.98
CA ASP A 97 0.55 3.60 -4.75
C ASP A 97 -0.70 2.71 -4.64
N ARG A 98 -0.52 1.45 -4.26
CA ARG A 98 -1.63 0.55 -3.95
C ARG A 98 -2.14 0.77 -2.54
N GLN A 99 -3.47 0.66 -2.38
CA GLN A 99 -4.13 0.74 -1.08
C GLN A 99 -3.74 -0.44 -0.19
N SER A 100 -3.57 -0.18 1.10
CA SER A 100 -3.34 -1.22 2.10
C SER A 100 -4.61 -2.04 2.35
N LEU A 101 -4.47 -3.36 2.33
CA LEU A 101 -5.48 -4.30 2.80
C LEU A 101 -5.44 -4.31 4.33
N ILE A 102 -6.58 -4.12 4.99
CA ILE A 102 -6.64 -4.02 6.45
C ILE A 102 -7.38 -5.23 7.01
N GLU A 103 -6.69 -6.02 7.82
CA GLU A 103 -7.29 -7.10 8.59
C GLU A 103 -7.36 -6.70 10.05
N SER A 104 -8.58 -6.68 10.59
CA SER A 104 -8.80 -6.39 12.00
C SER A 104 -8.89 -7.72 12.75
N VAL A 105 -7.90 -8.00 13.60
CA VAL A 105 -7.80 -9.26 14.33
C VAL A 105 -7.75 -8.97 15.82
N ASP A 106 -8.56 -9.67 16.59
CA ASP A 106 -8.52 -9.61 18.04
C ASP A 106 -7.42 -10.53 18.58
N VAL A 107 -6.43 -9.95 19.26
CA VAL A 107 -5.24 -10.65 19.71
C VAL A 107 -5.34 -10.92 21.21
N GLY A 108 -5.39 -12.20 21.57
CA GLY A 108 -5.40 -12.64 22.97
C GLY A 108 -4.00 -12.59 23.61
N PHE A 109 -3.86 -11.87 24.72
CA PHE A 109 -2.65 -11.80 25.56
C PHE A 109 -2.77 -12.62 26.85
N MET A 110 -3.92 -13.25 27.08
CA MET A 110 -4.11 -14.14 28.21
C MET A 110 -3.48 -15.51 27.91
N ASP A 111 -2.56 -15.93 28.77
CA ASP A 111 -2.00 -17.29 28.70
C ASP A 111 -3.07 -18.30 29.12
N SER A 112 -3.35 -19.28 28.26
CA SER A 112 -4.40 -20.29 28.48
C SER A 112 -4.11 -21.21 29.67
N GLY A 113 -2.85 -21.31 30.12
CA GLY A 113 -2.47 -22.10 31.28
C GLY A 113 -2.62 -21.36 32.60
N SER A 114 -2.09 -20.14 32.68
CA SER A 114 -2.04 -19.37 33.93
C SER A 114 -3.22 -18.41 34.14
N GLY A 115 -3.99 -18.12 33.09
CA GLY A 115 -5.04 -17.10 33.11
C GLY A 115 -4.53 -15.67 33.34
N LYS A 116 -3.20 -15.48 33.30
CA LYS A 116 -2.57 -14.17 33.47
C LYS A 116 -2.40 -13.50 32.12
N ILE A 117 -2.56 -12.18 32.12
CA ILE A 117 -2.30 -11.35 30.95
C ILE A 117 -0.78 -11.14 30.88
N GLU A 118 -0.16 -11.66 29.83
CA GLU A 118 1.26 -11.50 29.57
C GLU A 118 1.51 -10.37 28.56
N ALA A 119 2.70 -9.79 28.59
CA ALA A 119 3.12 -8.83 27.57
C ALA A 119 3.47 -9.49 26.22
N ARG A 120 3.53 -10.82 26.18
CA ARG A 120 3.89 -11.62 25.01
C ARG A 120 2.71 -12.48 24.61
N THR A 121 2.47 -12.57 23.30
CA THR A 121 1.52 -13.54 22.74
C THR A 121 2.04 -14.11 21.43
N ARG A 122 1.58 -15.31 21.10
CA ARG A 122 1.80 -15.97 19.82
C ARG A 122 0.45 -16.40 19.31
N PHE A 123 0.12 -16.01 18.09
CA PHE A 123 -1.13 -16.43 17.48
C PHE A 123 -0.96 -16.63 15.98
N SER A 124 -1.92 -17.35 15.41
CA SER A 124 -1.97 -17.63 13.98
C SER A 124 -3.30 -17.20 13.43
N PHE A 125 -3.31 -16.55 12.28
CA PHE A 125 -4.53 -16.23 11.54
C PHE A 125 -4.36 -16.55 10.07
N LYS A 126 -5.48 -16.62 9.36
CA LYS A 126 -5.56 -17.00 7.95
C LYS A 126 -5.96 -15.77 7.14
N VAL A 127 -5.23 -15.51 6.06
CA VAL A 127 -5.57 -14.52 5.03
C VAL A 127 -5.86 -15.27 3.74
N THR A 128 -6.90 -14.87 3.01
CA THR A 128 -7.36 -15.62 1.83
C THR A 128 -7.45 -14.72 0.61
N ARG A 129 -7.39 -15.33 -0.59
CA ARG A 129 -7.60 -14.60 -1.84
C ARG A 129 -8.95 -13.89 -1.93
N ALA A 130 -9.97 -14.38 -1.22
CA ALA A 130 -11.29 -13.76 -1.20
C ALA A 130 -11.31 -12.35 -0.61
N HIS A 131 -10.34 -12.01 0.26
CA HIS A 131 -10.17 -10.66 0.80
C HIS A 131 -9.32 -9.76 -0.11
N GLY A 132 -9.00 -10.19 -1.33
CA GLY A 132 -8.19 -9.43 -2.29
C GLY A 132 -6.68 -9.63 -2.15
N TYR A 133 -6.25 -10.68 -1.43
CA TYR A 133 -4.83 -11.04 -1.35
C TYR A 133 -4.37 -11.81 -2.59
N GLU A 134 -3.19 -11.45 -3.07
CA GLU A 134 -2.51 -12.08 -4.21
C GLU A 134 -1.09 -12.50 -3.83
N ALA A 135 -0.47 -13.40 -4.60
CA ALA A 135 0.93 -13.75 -4.38
C ALA A 135 1.85 -12.56 -4.73
N GLY A 136 2.80 -12.25 -3.85
CA GLY A 136 3.60 -11.04 -3.96
C GLY A 136 4.33 -10.68 -2.67
N GLU A 137 4.84 -9.46 -2.59
CA GLU A 137 5.48 -8.90 -1.41
C GLU A 137 4.59 -7.83 -0.78
N TYR A 138 4.36 -7.94 0.53
CA TYR A 138 3.56 -7.00 1.31
C TYR A 138 4.39 -6.40 2.44
N LYS A 139 4.36 -5.08 2.56
CA LYS A 139 4.85 -4.39 3.75
C LYS A 139 3.74 -4.37 4.80
N VAL A 140 3.95 -5.08 5.90
CA VAL A 140 2.98 -5.23 6.97
C VAL A 140 3.29 -4.28 8.11
N THR A 141 2.29 -3.50 8.50
CA THR A 141 2.34 -2.60 9.66
C THR A 141 1.23 -3.00 10.62
N ILE A 142 1.54 -3.12 11.91
CA ILE A 142 0.56 -3.46 12.94
C ILE A 142 0.25 -2.21 13.75
N ARG A 143 -1.05 -1.94 13.97
CA ARG A 143 -1.51 -0.83 14.81
C ARG A 143 -2.51 -1.32 15.85
N ASP A 144 -2.45 -0.77 17.06
CA ASP A 144 -3.55 -0.92 18.02
C ASP A 144 -4.76 -0.13 17.48
N THR A 145 -5.93 -0.74 17.44
CA THR A 145 -7.16 -0.10 16.96
C THR A 145 -7.65 1.01 17.90
N ARG A 146 -7.34 0.89 19.19
CA ARG A 146 -7.79 1.82 20.23
C ARG A 146 -7.02 3.14 20.17
N ASP A 147 -5.69 3.03 20.11
CA ASP A 147 -4.78 4.18 20.19
C ASP A 147 -4.23 4.62 18.81
N GLY A 148 -4.38 3.81 17.76
CA GLY A 148 -3.77 4.02 16.45
C GLY A 148 -2.24 3.92 16.43
N LYS A 149 -1.63 3.59 17.57
CA LYS A 149 -0.17 3.46 17.76
C LYS A 149 0.37 2.28 16.98
N MET A 150 1.49 2.49 16.30
CA MET A 150 2.22 1.42 15.63
C MET A 150 2.92 0.54 16.65
N ILE A 151 2.70 -0.76 16.52
CA ILE A 151 3.35 -1.79 17.33
C ILE A 151 4.51 -2.34 16.51
N GLY A 152 5.71 -2.37 17.10
CA GLY A 152 6.92 -2.83 16.43
C GLY A 152 7.27 -2.08 15.14
N THR A 153 8.08 -2.74 14.31
CA THR A 153 8.53 -2.20 13.02
C THR A 153 7.75 -2.83 11.87
N ALA A 154 7.55 -2.06 10.80
CA ALA A 154 7.00 -2.61 9.57
C ALA A 154 7.96 -3.67 8.99
N GLN A 155 7.42 -4.80 8.53
CA GLN A 155 8.20 -5.90 7.94
C GLN A 155 7.63 -6.32 6.60
N THR A 156 8.50 -6.75 5.68
CA THR A 156 8.09 -7.26 4.37
C THR A 156 7.86 -8.76 4.44
N LEU A 157 6.65 -9.20 4.09
CA LEU A 157 6.27 -10.60 3.97
C LEU A 157 6.11 -10.97 2.49
N LYS A 158 6.58 -12.16 2.13
CA LYS A 158 6.49 -12.73 0.78
C LYS A 158 5.44 -13.83 0.76
N PHE A 159 4.38 -13.60 0.02
CA PHE A 159 3.27 -14.53 -0.16
C PHE A 159 3.58 -15.32 -1.43
N GLN A 160 3.93 -16.59 -1.27
CA GLN A 160 4.19 -17.51 -2.38
C GLN A 160 2.89 -18.19 -2.77
N GLY A 161 2.60 -18.22 -4.06
CA GLY A 161 1.38 -18.80 -4.60
C GLY A 161 1.35 -18.62 -6.11
N GLU A 162 0.39 -19.26 -6.76
CA GLU A 162 0.23 -19.14 -8.21
C GLU A 162 -0.81 -18.05 -8.50
N ASN A 163 -0.37 -16.94 -9.10
CA ASN A 163 -1.27 -15.89 -9.56
C ASN A 163 -1.83 -16.21 -10.95
N GLU A 164 -2.82 -15.42 -11.37
CA GLU A 164 -3.41 -15.52 -12.68
C GLU A 164 -2.35 -15.32 -13.78
N THR A 165 -2.44 -16.16 -14.82
CA THR A 165 -1.56 -16.05 -15.98
C THR A 165 -2.04 -14.92 -16.87
N ILE A 166 -1.17 -13.95 -17.13
CA ILE A 166 -1.43 -12.86 -18.06
C ILE A 166 -0.79 -13.24 -19.41
N ASP A 167 -1.61 -13.32 -20.45
CA ASP A 167 -1.09 -13.48 -21.80
C ASP A 167 -0.58 -12.13 -22.33
N ARG A 168 0.74 -12.03 -22.55
CA ARG A 168 1.39 -10.85 -23.12
C ARG A 168 1.94 -11.11 -24.52
N ARG A 169 1.53 -12.19 -25.17
CA ARG A 169 1.87 -12.44 -26.58
C ARG A 169 1.48 -11.22 -27.42
N ALA A 170 2.36 -10.84 -28.33
CA ALA A 170 2.14 -9.64 -29.14
C ALA A 170 0.81 -9.78 -29.91
N MET A 171 -0.13 -8.88 -29.63
CA MET A 171 -1.25 -8.67 -30.55
C MET A 171 -0.66 -8.07 -31.82
N VAL A 172 -0.38 -8.91 -32.81
CA VAL A 172 0.02 -8.46 -34.13
C VAL A 172 -1.21 -7.77 -34.74
N PHE A 173 -1.29 -6.46 -34.57
CA PHE A 173 -2.16 -5.61 -35.35
C PHE A 173 -1.68 -5.66 -36.80
N ALA A 174 -2.04 -6.73 -37.50
CA ALA A 174 -1.95 -6.76 -38.94
C ALA A 174 -2.84 -5.63 -39.45
N SER A 175 -2.22 -4.51 -39.80
CA SER A 175 -2.88 -3.44 -40.54
C SER A 175 -3.40 -4.09 -41.82
N LYS A 176 -4.71 -4.34 -41.88
CA LYS A 176 -5.41 -4.78 -43.09
C LYS A 176 -5.45 -3.56 -44.01
N GLY A 177 -4.30 -3.23 -44.60
CA GLY A 177 -4.06 -2.08 -45.46
C GLY A 177 -3.25 -2.54 -46.68
N ASP A 178 -4.00 -2.82 -47.74
CA ASP A 178 -3.65 -2.79 -49.16
C ASP A 178 -2.20 -3.08 -49.60
N LYS A 179 -2.03 -4.23 -50.25
CA LYS A 179 -1.23 -4.34 -51.49
C LYS A 179 -1.81 -5.40 -52.41
N LYS A 180 -2.81 -4.98 -53.20
CA LYS A 180 -3.21 -5.59 -54.46
C LYS A 180 -2.34 -4.99 -55.58
N LYS A 181 -1.58 -5.81 -56.30
CA LYS A 181 -1.06 -5.54 -57.65
C LYS A 181 -0.76 -6.88 -58.31
N GLU A 182 -1.76 -7.52 -58.91
CA GLU A 182 -2.03 -7.54 -60.36
C GLU A 182 -0.83 -7.95 -61.23
N GLU A 183 -0.85 -9.20 -61.72
CA GLU A 183 -0.39 -9.57 -63.06
C GLU A 183 -1.54 -10.32 -63.78
N LYS A 184 -2.04 -9.71 -64.86
CA LYS A 184 -2.87 -10.27 -65.95
C LYS A 184 -1.87 -10.74 -67.04
N LYS A 185 -2.01 -11.78 -67.87
CA LYS A 185 -3.10 -12.40 -68.69
C LYS A 185 -2.40 -13.51 -69.57
N PRO A 186 -2.99 -14.22 -70.56
CA PRO A 186 -4.38 -14.63 -70.86
C PRO A 186 -4.57 -16.10 -71.38
N GLU A 187 -5.85 -16.52 -71.50
CA GLU A 187 -6.51 -17.43 -72.50
C GLU A 187 -6.00 -18.87 -72.73
N ALA A 188 -6.80 -19.93 -72.90
CA ALA A 188 -8.16 -20.18 -73.42
C ALA A 188 -8.67 -21.52 -72.80
N ASP A 189 -9.88 -22.07 -72.92
CA ASP A 189 -11.11 -21.80 -73.66
C ASP A 189 -12.26 -22.61 -72.97
N LYS A 190 -13.50 -22.17 -73.16
CA LYS A 190 -14.78 -22.70 -72.63
C LYS A 190 -15.34 -23.83 -73.55
N PRO A 191 -16.61 -24.31 -73.42
CA PRO A 191 -17.45 -24.65 -72.25
C PRO A 191 -18.19 -26.02 -72.43
N ALA A 192 -18.84 -26.50 -71.36
CA ALA A 192 -20.08 -27.28 -71.49
C ALA A 192 -21.11 -26.77 -70.47
N GLU A 193 -22.19 -26.19 -71.01
CA GLU A 193 -23.54 -26.03 -70.44
C GLU A 193 -24.09 -27.41 -69.98
N GLU A 194 -25.03 -27.56 -69.04
CA GLU A 194 -26.31 -26.85 -68.89
C GLU A 194 -27.02 -27.27 -67.57
N LYS A 195 -27.72 -26.31 -66.93
CA LYS A 195 -29.03 -26.39 -66.19
C LYS A 195 -29.15 -27.37 -64.99
N GLN A 196 -29.80 -27.08 -63.86
CA GLN A 196 -30.97 -26.28 -63.44
C GLN A 196 -30.92 -26.36 -61.87
N ALA A 197 -31.44 -25.50 -61.01
CA ALA A 197 -32.55 -24.56 -61.04
C ALA A 197 -32.38 -23.48 -59.95
N ALA A 198 -33.24 -22.47 -60.05
CA ALA A 198 -33.26 -21.14 -59.47
C ALA A 198 -33.81 -21.09 -58.01
N PRO A 199 -33.85 -19.89 -57.38
CA PRO A 199 -33.72 -19.64 -55.95
C PRO A 199 -35.06 -19.34 -55.25
N ALA A 200 -35.01 -19.18 -53.92
CA ALA A 200 -36.03 -18.45 -53.17
C ALA A 200 -35.41 -17.17 -52.58
N GLU A 201 -35.83 -16.04 -53.13
CA GLU A 201 -35.74 -14.68 -52.58
C GLU A 201 -36.93 -14.41 -51.63
N ASP A 202 -36.88 -13.23 -51.02
CA ASP A 202 -37.88 -12.52 -50.19
C ASP A 202 -37.93 -12.86 -48.70
N ALA A 203 -37.91 -11.91 -47.76
CA ALA A 203 -37.90 -10.45 -47.84
C ALA A 203 -37.40 -9.88 -46.51
N ALA A 204 -36.84 -8.67 -46.59
CA ALA A 204 -36.43 -7.84 -45.48
C ALA A 204 -37.58 -7.42 -44.55
N LYS A 205 -37.25 -7.13 -43.29
CA LYS A 205 -37.76 -5.91 -42.63
C LYS A 205 -36.83 -5.42 -41.52
N GLU A 206 -36.25 -4.25 -41.75
CA GLU A 206 -35.78 -3.32 -40.72
C GLU A 206 -36.95 -2.93 -39.80
N GLU A 207 -36.66 -2.66 -38.52
CA GLU A 207 -37.03 -1.41 -37.83
C GLU A 207 -36.57 -1.46 -36.37
N ALA A 208 -35.66 -0.56 -36.02
CA ALA A 208 -35.52 0.03 -34.69
C ALA A 208 -36.04 1.48 -34.76
N PRO A 209 -36.08 2.26 -33.68
CA PRO A 209 -36.55 2.03 -32.31
C PRO A 209 -37.78 2.93 -32.01
N ALA A 210 -38.49 2.73 -30.89
CA ALA A 210 -39.53 3.68 -30.45
C ALA A 210 -39.33 4.04 -28.97
N ALA A 211 -39.24 5.35 -28.72
CA ALA A 211 -39.14 5.99 -27.43
C ALA A 211 -40.53 6.46 -26.94
N GLU A 212 -40.62 6.65 -25.62
CA GLU A 212 -41.56 7.49 -24.85
C GLU A 212 -43.05 7.11 -24.84
N ASP A 213 -43.61 6.80 -23.65
CA ASP A 213 -44.45 7.77 -22.93
C ASP A 213 -44.72 7.37 -21.45
N LYS A 214 -44.89 8.38 -20.58
CA LYS A 214 -45.33 8.33 -19.17
C LYS A 214 -46.83 8.70 -19.10
N PRO A 215 -47.62 8.24 -18.12
CA PRO A 215 -47.90 9.02 -16.88
C PRO A 215 -48.11 8.08 -15.65
N GLU A 216 -48.20 8.43 -14.37
CA GLU A 216 -48.28 9.63 -13.52
C GLU A 216 -47.85 9.20 -12.09
N PRO A 217 -47.56 10.12 -11.14
CA PRO A 217 -46.84 9.84 -9.89
C PRO A 217 -47.76 9.69 -8.66
N THR A 218 -47.42 8.75 -7.76
CA THR A 218 -47.90 8.75 -6.37
C THR A 218 -46.72 8.93 -5.41
N ALA A 219 -46.70 10.12 -4.82
CA ALA A 219 -46.40 10.50 -3.43
C ALA A 219 -45.25 9.85 -2.62
N ASP A 220 -44.57 10.76 -1.91
CA ASP A 220 -43.87 10.64 -0.62
C ASP A 220 -42.36 10.30 -0.58
N ASP A 221 -41.59 11.40 -0.45
CA ASP A 221 -40.63 11.69 0.63
C ASP A 221 -39.35 10.85 0.81
N ASN A 222 -38.23 11.37 0.28
CA ASN A 222 -37.05 11.80 1.06
C ASN A 222 -35.88 12.17 0.12
N ALA A 223 -35.79 13.44 -0.28
CA ALA A 223 -34.56 14.01 -0.85
C ALA A 223 -33.90 14.90 0.21
N PRO A 224 -32.58 14.77 0.49
CA PRO A 224 -31.91 15.56 1.51
C PRO A 224 -31.81 17.04 1.11
N PRO A 225 -31.90 17.98 2.06
CA PRO A 225 -31.94 19.40 1.75
C PRO A 225 -30.59 19.92 1.18
N PRO A 226 -30.61 21.00 0.37
CA PRO A 226 -29.41 21.62 -0.17
C PRO A 226 -28.52 22.19 0.95
N VAL A 227 -27.25 21.82 0.94
CA VAL A 227 -26.23 22.36 1.83
C VAL A 227 -25.98 23.84 1.54
N GLU A 228 -26.34 24.68 2.51
CA GLU A 228 -26.09 26.12 2.51
C GLU A 228 -24.58 26.44 2.60
N GLY A 229 -24.15 27.36 1.74
CA GLY A 229 -23.30 28.50 2.09
C GLY A 229 -22.05 28.26 2.93
N LYS A 230 -20.91 28.14 2.25
CA LYS A 230 -19.56 28.29 2.80
C LYS A 230 -19.36 29.71 3.38
N PRO A 231 -18.87 29.89 4.61
CA PRO A 231 -18.14 31.10 4.98
C PRO A 231 -16.64 30.79 5.08
N GLY A 232 -15.85 31.47 4.26
CA GLY A 232 -14.40 31.51 4.41
C GLY A 232 -13.98 32.36 5.60
N GLY A 233 -12.76 32.15 6.09
CA GLY A 233 -12.11 33.11 7.00
C GLY A 233 -11.10 32.47 7.95
N CYS A 234 -9.83 32.73 7.67
CA CYS A 234 -8.65 32.39 8.46
C CYS A 234 -8.79 32.74 9.96
N GLY A 235 -8.46 31.78 10.83
CA GLY A 235 -8.49 31.95 12.28
C GLY A 235 -7.41 31.12 12.97
N CYS A 236 -6.14 31.47 12.77
CA CYS A 236 -5.06 30.99 13.61
C CYS A 236 -5.29 31.47 15.05
N LYS A 237 -5.75 30.59 15.94
CA LYS A 237 -5.61 30.77 17.39
C LYS A 237 -4.49 29.86 17.89
N VAL A 238 -3.34 30.47 18.17
CA VAL A 238 -2.31 29.88 19.03
C VAL A 238 -2.78 30.05 20.47
N ALA A 239 -3.07 28.93 21.13
CA ALA A 239 -3.33 28.88 22.56
C ALA A 239 -2.22 28.08 23.25
N GLY A 240 -1.58 28.70 24.24
CA GLY A 240 -0.96 28.03 25.38
C GLY A 240 0.42 27.42 25.17
N GLY A 241 1.48 28.22 25.38
CA GLY A 241 2.80 27.69 25.69
C GLY A 241 2.84 27.17 27.13
N GLU A 242 2.85 25.84 27.30
CA GLU A 242 3.21 25.21 28.57
C GLU A 242 4.73 24.96 28.66
N ARG A 243 5.24 25.15 29.87
CA ARG A 243 6.65 25.40 30.22
C ARG A 243 7.54 24.20 29.95
N GLY A 244 8.33 24.27 28.87
CA GLY A 244 9.47 23.38 28.63
C GLY A 244 10.69 23.77 29.47
N ASN A 245 11.29 22.78 30.13
CA ASN A 245 12.51 22.84 30.95
C ASN A 245 13.66 23.69 30.35
N GLY A 246 13.71 24.97 30.70
CA GLY A 246 14.82 25.89 30.35
C GLY A 246 16.09 25.70 31.18
N THR A 247 16.11 24.77 32.13
CA THR A 247 17.24 24.56 33.04
C THR A 247 18.44 23.88 32.37
N ALA A 248 18.21 23.02 31.37
CA ALA A 248 19.29 22.31 30.68
C ALA A 248 20.10 23.23 29.74
N VAL A 249 19.44 24.17 29.06
CA VAL A 249 20.09 25.12 28.15
C VAL A 249 20.88 26.18 28.92
N ALA A 250 20.36 26.63 30.07
CA ALA A 250 21.06 27.57 30.94
C ALA A 250 22.35 26.97 31.53
N ALA A 251 22.35 25.70 31.91
CA ALA A 251 23.54 25.00 32.42
C ALA A 251 24.64 24.85 31.36
N ALA A 252 24.26 24.56 30.10
CA ALA A 252 25.22 24.46 29.00
C ALA A 252 25.89 25.80 28.66
N LEU A 253 25.13 26.91 28.72
CA LEU A 253 25.67 28.25 28.47
C LEU A 253 26.57 28.75 29.61
N LEU A 254 26.25 28.42 30.87
CA LEU A 254 27.10 28.73 32.03
C LEU A 254 28.43 27.94 32.02
N GLY A 255 28.40 26.67 31.62
CA GLY A 255 29.61 25.86 31.46
C GLY A 255 30.56 26.43 30.41
N LEU A 256 30.02 26.96 29.30
CA LEU A 256 30.82 27.58 28.25
C LEU A 256 31.43 28.93 28.69
N ALA A 257 30.68 29.73 29.45
CA ALA A 257 31.16 31.01 29.99
C ALA A 257 32.29 30.85 31.02
N LEU A 258 32.23 29.80 31.85
CA LEU A 258 33.30 29.48 32.82
C LEU A 258 34.58 28.99 32.13
N LEU A 259 34.46 28.18 31.07
CA LEU A 259 35.64 27.73 30.30
C LEU A 259 36.32 28.87 29.53
N VAL A 260 35.55 29.84 29.02
CA VAL A 260 36.10 31.01 28.31
C VAL A 260 36.76 32.00 29.26
N SER A 261 36.20 32.21 30.46
CA SER A 261 36.79 33.13 31.45
C SER A 261 38.07 32.57 32.07
N ARG A 262 38.16 31.25 32.27
CA ARG A 262 39.38 30.60 32.80
C ARG A 262 40.54 30.64 31.81
N ARG A 263 40.26 30.57 30.50
CA ARG A 263 41.26 30.72 29.43
C ARG A 263 41.79 32.14 29.23
N ARG A 264 41.13 33.17 29.78
CA ARG A 264 41.59 34.57 29.71
C ARG A 264 42.42 35.01 30.92
N ARG A 265 42.54 34.15 31.94
CA ARG A 265 43.30 34.42 33.18
C ARG A 265 44.56 33.54 33.34
N ALA A 266 44.84 32.66 32.39
CA ALA A 266 46.05 31.84 32.33
C ALA A 266 46.94 32.32 31.19
#